data_AF-A0A2A9HDM3-F1
#
_entry.id   AF-A0A2A9HDM3-F1
#
_cell.length_a   1.000
_cell.length_b   1.000
_cell.length_c   1.000
_cell.angle_alpha   90.00
_cell.angle_beta   90.00
_cell.angle_gamma   90.00
#
_symmetry.space_group_name_H-M   'P 1'
#
loop_
_entity.id
_entity.type
_entity.pdbx_description
1 polymer ?
#
loop_
_entity_poly.entity_id
_entity_poly.type
_entity_poly.pdbx_seq_one_letter_code
_entity_poly.pdbx_strand_id
1 'polypeptide(L)'
;MVLVVAAAVAGAFIVFRSRDDGGTGSDEAYVRAVCVATKTFGEETERYFSDPELVQDSEKLSKAIAGPLRTYVNRMAAAKPPPDARDYHEAAVRQLRTLLAAAERGEILQALRDFGDTPEPPPEVEARLSAVAESIEECEDINPFD
;
A
#
# COMPACT_ATOMS: atom_id res chain seq x y z
N MET A 1 24.33 61.10 -19.90
CA MET A 1 25.44 60.19 -20.25
C MET A 1 24.90 58.78 -20.20
N VAL A 2 25.08 58.05 -21.30
CA VAL A 2 24.67 56.65 -21.64
C VAL A 2 25.03 55.68 -20.49
N LEU A 3 24.40 54.52 -20.22
CA LEU A 3 24.07 53.41 -21.14
C LEU A 3 23.26 52.31 -20.43
N VAL A 4 22.42 51.65 -21.22
CA VAL A 4 21.58 50.47 -20.96
C VAL A 4 22.42 49.25 -20.52
N VAL A 5 21.94 48.44 -19.57
CA VAL A 5 22.35 47.04 -19.41
C VAL A 5 21.14 46.14 -19.69
N ALA A 6 21.32 45.24 -20.65
CA ALA A 6 20.32 44.36 -21.22
C ALA A 6 20.35 42.94 -20.60
N ALA A 7 19.16 42.32 -20.55
CA ALA A 7 18.80 40.90 -20.78
C ALA A 7 19.46 39.79 -19.93
N ALA A 8 18.69 39.09 -19.09
CA ALA A 8 18.01 37.78 -19.35
C ALA A 8 18.86 36.62 -18.77
N VAL A 9 18.37 35.52 -18.19
CA VAL A 9 17.24 34.64 -18.51
C VAL A 9 16.75 33.95 -17.23
N ALA A 10 15.47 33.62 -17.22
CA ALA A 10 14.71 32.90 -16.22
C ALA A 10 15.35 31.57 -15.76
N GLY A 11 15.24 31.32 -14.45
CA GLY A 11 15.48 30.05 -13.80
C GLY A 11 14.78 30.05 -12.45
N ALA A 12 13.47 30.35 -12.45
CA ALA A 12 12.66 30.23 -11.25
C ALA A 12 12.59 28.74 -10.88
N PHE A 13 13.44 28.33 -9.94
CA PHE A 13 13.19 27.16 -9.10
C PHE A 13 11.92 27.45 -8.29
N ILE A 14 10.76 27.31 -8.93
CA ILE A 14 9.51 27.16 -8.21
C ILE A 14 9.53 25.73 -7.69
N VAL A 15 10.18 25.55 -6.55
CA VAL A 15 9.88 24.45 -5.65
C VAL A 15 8.42 24.63 -5.28
N PHE A 16 7.52 23.93 -5.98
CA PHE A 16 6.15 23.70 -5.52
C PHE A 16 6.25 22.86 -4.25
N ARG A 17 6.54 23.52 -3.14
CA ARG A 17 6.26 23.01 -1.80
C ARG A 17 4.75 23.21 -1.59
N SER A 18 3.96 22.33 -2.20
CA SER A 18 2.56 22.20 -1.82
C SER A 18 2.51 21.65 -0.40
N ARG A 19 2.22 22.56 0.51
CA ARG A 19 1.83 22.28 1.88
C ARG A 19 0.32 22.07 1.81
N ASP A 20 -0.13 20.81 1.82
CA ASP A 20 -1.56 20.49 1.86
C ASP A 20 -1.91 19.81 3.19
N ASP A 21 -2.64 20.58 3.99
CA ASP A 21 -3.45 20.18 5.11
C ASP A 21 -4.52 19.15 4.64
N GLY A 22 -4.58 17.96 5.25
CA GLY A 22 -5.69 17.02 5.07
C GLY A 22 -5.90 16.42 3.66
N GLY A 23 -4.95 16.60 2.73
CA GLY A 23 -5.08 16.22 1.32
C GLY A 23 -4.95 14.73 1.03
N THR A 24 -5.65 14.28 -0.03
CA THR A 24 -5.38 13.00 -0.72
C THR A 24 -3.91 12.86 -1.10
N GLY A 25 -3.40 11.63 -1.06
CA GLY A 25 -2.03 11.39 -1.50
C GLY A 25 -1.92 11.43 -3.02
N SER A 26 -0.74 11.80 -3.52
CA SER A 26 -0.36 11.59 -4.92
C SER A 26 -0.27 10.08 -5.21
N ASP A 27 -0.50 9.68 -6.46
CA ASP A 27 -0.32 8.28 -6.90
C ASP A 27 1.03 7.71 -6.48
N GLU A 28 2.14 8.42 -6.71
CA GLU A 28 3.49 7.93 -6.36
C GLU A 28 3.63 7.64 -4.85
N ALA A 29 3.26 8.59 -4.00
CA ALA A 29 3.32 8.41 -2.55
C ALA A 29 2.39 7.28 -2.06
N TYR A 30 1.21 7.14 -2.68
CA TYR A 30 0.27 6.08 -2.34
C TYR A 30 0.81 4.71 -2.74
N VAL A 31 1.23 4.54 -3.99
CA VAL A 31 1.79 3.30 -4.54
C VAL A 31 3.02 2.88 -3.75
N ARG A 32 3.97 3.81 -3.50
CA ARG A 32 5.16 3.52 -2.68
C ARG A 32 4.80 3.03 -1.28
N ALA A 33 3.83 3.67 -0.63
CA ALA A 33 3.39 3.26 0.71
C ALA A 33 2.78 1.85 0.71
N VAL A 34 1.96 1.52 -0.30
CA VAL A 34 1.38 0.19 -0.47
C VAL A 34 2.47 -0.85 -0.74
N CYS A 35 3.38 -0.60 -1.69
CA CYS A 35 4.45 -1.55 -2.01
C CYS A 35 5.38 -1.81 -0.83
N VAL A 36 5.81 -0.77 -0.10
CA VAL A 36 6.60 -0.94 1.13
C VAL A 36 5.85 -1.79 2.15
N ALA A 37 4.56 -1.51 2.38
CA ALA A 37 3.77 -2.27 3.34
C ALA A 37 3.66 -3.75 2.95
N THR A 38 3.37 -4.03 1.68
CA THR A 38 3.21 -5.39 1.14
C THR A 38 4.54 -6.15 1.16
N LYS A 39 5.63 -5.55 0.68
CA LYS A 39 6.96 -6.16 0.64
C LYS A 39 7.44 -6.52 2.05
N THR A 40 7.37 -5.57 2.98
CA THR A 40 7.75 -5.82 4.38
C THR A 40 6.89 -6.93 5.00
N PHE A 41 5.58 -6.95 4.74
CA PHE A 41 4.72 -8.02 5.26
C PHE A 41 5.10 -9.39 4.67
N GLY A 42 5.36 -9.46 3.36
CA GLY A 42 5.83 -10.68 2.69
C GLY A 42 7.13 -11.19 3.32
N GLU A 43 8.14 -10.33 3.42
CA GLU A 43 9.44 -10.66 4.02
C GLU A 43 9.33 -11.11 5.48
N GLU A 44 8.48 -10.46 6.28
CA GLU A 44 8.27 -10.81 7.70
C GLU A 44 7.52 -12.14 7.88
N THR A 45 6.72 -12.56 6.90
CA THR A 45 5.77 -13.68 7.03
C THR A 45 6.05 -14.89 6.16
N GLU A 46 6.92 -14.79 5.16
CA GLU A 46 7.29 -15.87 4.23
C GLU A 46 7.60 -17.19 4.96
N ARG A 47 8.39 -17.10 6.04
CA ARG A 47 8.78 -18.26 6.86
C ARG A 47 7.61 -18.99 7.50
N TYR A 48 6.51 -18.31 7.79
CA TYR A 48 5.35 -18.93 8.43
C TYR A 48 4.52 -19.76 7.46
N PHE A 49 4.41 -19.29 6.22
CA PHE A 49 3.66 -19.97 5.16
C PHE A 49 4.44 -21.10 4.51
N SER A 50 5.76 -21.11 4.68
CA SER A 50 6.64 -22.20 4.23
C SER A 50 6.82 -23.30 5.27
N ASP A 51 6.30 -23.14 6.49
CA ASP A 51 6.36 -24.13 7.57
C ASP A 51 5.12 -25.05 7.54
N PRO A 52 5.28 -26.35 7.19
CA PRO A 52 4.16 -27.29 7.08
C PRO A 52 3.39 -27.49 8.39
N GLU A 53 4.03 -27.30 9.55
CA GLU A 53 3.37 -27.45 10.85
C GLU A 53 2.49 -26.25 11.17
N LEU A 54 2.91 -25.05 10.80
CA LEU A 54 2.13 -23.83 11.01
C LEU A 54 0.91 -23.79 10.08
N VAL A 55 1.06 -24.12 8.80
CA VAL A 55 -0.05 -24.05 7.83
C VAL A 55 -1.15 -25.09 8.04
N GLN A 56 -0.92 -26.08 8.92
CA GLN A 56 -1.93 -27.06 9.35
C GLN A 56 -2.57 -26.70 10.69
N ASP A 57 -2.01 -25.75 11.43
CA ASP A 57 -2.44 -25.37 12.77
C ASP A 57 -2.86 -23.89 12.78
N SER A 58 -4.17 -23.67 12.59
CA SER A 58 -4.74 -22.32 12.50
C SER A 58 -4.40 -21.46 13.71
N GLU A 59 -4.37 -22.04 14.91
CA GLU A 59 -4.10 -21.29 16.14
C GLU A 59 -2.62 -20.86 16.20
N LYS A 60 -1.69 -21.77 15.90
CA LYS A 60 -0.26 -21.45 15.86
C LYS A 60 0.07 -20.44 14.78
N LEU A 61 -0.45 -20.62 13.56
CA LEU A 61 -0.23 -19.67 12.46
C LEU A 61 -0.82 -18.30 12.81
N SER A 62 -2.04 -18.27 13.34
CA SER A 62 -2.69 -17.03 13.79
C SER A 62 -1.84 -16.27 14.80
N LYS A 63 -1.31 -16.97 15.81
CA LYS A 63 -0.43 -16.37 16.83
C LYS A 63 0.87 -15.85 16.23
N ALA A 64 1.44 -16.57 15.26
CA ALA A 64 2.67 -16.18 14.59
C ALA A 64 2.49 -14.93 13.69
N ILE A 65 1.35 -14.84 13.00
CA ILE A 65 1.12 -13.80 11.99
C ILE A 65 0.38 -12.56 12.52
N ALA A 66 -0.35 -12.64 13.65
CA ALA A 66 -1.16 -11.53 14.14
C ALA A 66 -0.36 -10.22 14.35
N GLY A 67 0.88 -10.31 14.82
CA GLY A 67 1.77 -9.16 14.99
C GLY A 67 2.13 -8.49 13.65
N PRO A 68 2.78 -9.21 12.72
CA PRO A 68 3.07 -8.72 11.38
C PRO A 68 1.81 -8.22 10.64
N LEU A 69 0.70 -8.97 10.70
CA LEU A 69 -0.55 -8.62 10.04
C LEU A 69 -1.14 -7.32 10.61
N ARG A 70 -1.08 -7.10 11.93
CA ARG A 70 -1.50 -5.84 12.55
C ARG A 70 -0.67 -4.66 12.02
N THR A 71 0.64 -4.83 11.92
CA THR A 71 1.52 -3.80 11.37
C THR A 71 1.19 -3.50 9.92
N TYR A 72 0.98 -4.54 9.10
CA TYR A 72 0.56 -4.39 7.71
C TYR A 72 -0.76 -3.64 7.57
N VAL A 73 -1.80 -4.07 8.29
CA VAL A 73 -3.13 -3.41 8.28
C VAL A 73 -3.02 -1.94 8.69
N ASN A 74 -2.20 -1.62 9.68
CA ASN A 74 -1.99 -0.24 10.12
C ASN A 74 -1.25 0.60 9.07
N ARG A 75 -0.25 0.03 8.38
CA ARG A 75 0.44 0.71 7.27
C ARG A 75 -0.51 0.95 6.10
N MET A 76 -1.29 -0.06 5.72
CA MET A 76 -2.30 0.07 4.68
C MET A 76 -3.33 1.14 5.04
N ALA A 77 -3.89 1.12 6.25
CA ALA A 77 -4.85 2.12 6.70
C ALA A 77 -4.29 3.56 6.79
N ALA A 78 -2.97 3.71 6.90
CA ALA A 78 -2.28 5.00 6.92
C ALA A 78 -1.87 5.48 5.52
N ALA A 79 -1.93 4.62 4.51
CA ALA A 79 -1.69 5.01 3.13
C ALA A 79 -2.75 6.02 2.70
N LYS A 80 -2.34 7.03 1.94
CA LYS A 80 -3.22 8.12 1.50
C LYS A 80 -3.57 7.91 0.04
N PRO A 81 -4.71 7.27 -0.30
CA PRO A 81 -5.09 7.08 -1.69
C PRO A 81 -5.39 8.41 -2.40
N PRO A 82 -5.22 8.48 -3.73
CA PRO A 82 -5.82 9.53 -4.55
C PRO A 82 -7.35 9.49 -4.44
N PRO A 83 -8.06 10.61 -4.72
CA PRO A 83 -9.50 10.71 -4.46
C PRO A 83 -10.36 9.61 -5.08
N ASP A 84 -10.01 9.19 -6.29
CA ASP A 84 -10.70 8.18 -7.09
C ASP A 84 -10.38 6.74 -6.69
N ALA A 85 -9.32 6.51 -5.90
CA ALA A 85 -8.99 5.20 -5.32
C ALA A 85 -9.48 5.03 -3.87
N ARG A 86 -10.12 6.05 -3.27
CA ARG A 86 -10.52 6.04 -1.86
C ARG A 86 -11.46 4.89 -1.50
N ASP A 87 -12.54 4.71 -2.26
CA ASP A 87 -13.55 3.71 -1.94
C ASP A 87 -13.00 2.28 -2.05
N TYR A 88 -12.19 2.04 -3.09
CA TYR A 88 -11.41 0.82 -3.26
C TYR A 88 -10.47 0.58 -2.07
N HIS A 89 -9.65 1.57 -1.72
CA HIS A 89 -8.68 1.46 -0.64
C HIS A 89 -9.36 1.19 0.72
N GLU A 90 -10.44 1.90 1.02
CA GLU A 90 -11.19 1.67 2.24
C GLU A 90 -11.83 0.27 2.29
N ALA A 91 -12.31 -0.24 1.14
CA ALA A 91 -12.84 -1.60 1.05
C ALA A 91 -11.73 -2.63 1.31
N ALA A 92 -10.54 -2.45 0.72
CA ALA A 92 -9.40 -3.33 0.93
C ALA A 92 -8.96 -3.32 2.41
N VAL A 93 -8.84 -2.14 3.02
CA VAL A 93 -8.50 -2.00 4.45
C VAL A 93 -9.55 -2.66 5.35
N ARG A 94 -10.84 -2.59 5.00
CA ARG A 94 -11.90 -3.30 5.75
C ARG A 94 -11.72 -4.82 5.70
N GLN A 95 -11.41 -5.40 4.53
CA GLN A 95 -11.14 -6.83 4.43
C GLN A 95 -9.89 -7.25 5.22
N LEU A 96 -8.81 -6.45 5.15
CA LEU A 96 -7.60 -6.70 5.94
C LEU A 96 -7.87 -6.66 7.45
N ARG A 97 -8.72 -5.75 7.91
CA ARG A 97 -9.15 -5.71 9.33
C ARG A 97 -9.96 -6.94 9.73
N THR A 98 -10.82 -7.45 8.85
CA THR A 98 -11.54 -8.71 9.07
C THR A 98 -10.56 -9.88 9.21
N LEU A 99 -9.54 -9.94 8.33
CA LEU A 99 -8.51 -10.96 8.39
C LEU A 99 -7.69 -10.88 9.69
N LEU A 100 -7.30 -9.67 10.09
CA LEU A 100 -6.62 -9.43 11.37
C LEU A 100 -7.47 -9.90 12.55
N ALA A 101 -8.76 -9.55 12.57
CA ALA A 101 -9.64 -9.97 13.65
C ALA A 101 -9.76 -11.49 13.73
N ALA A 102 -9.73 -12.20 12.60
CA ALA A 102 -9.70 -13.67 12.58
C ALA A 102 -8.37 -14.23 13.10
N ALA A 103 -7.23 -13.64 12.71
CA ALA A 103 -5.92 -14.01 13.29
C ALA A 103 -5.91 -13.79 14.81
N GLU A 104 -6.50 -12.70 15.31
CA GLU A 104 -6.58 -12.45 16.75
C GLU A 104 -7.46 -13.47 17.50
N ARG A 105 -8.36 -14.18 16.79
CA ARG A 105 -9.19 -15.25 17.34
C ARG A 105 -8.63 -16.67 17.12
N GLY A 106 -7.49 -16.83 16.43
CA GLY A 106 -6.96 -18.16 16.10
C GLY A 106 -7.55 -18.78 14.82
N GLU A 107 -8.30 -18.01 14.03
CA GLU A 107 -9.15 -18.49 12.93
C GLU A 107 -8.57 -18.14 11.54
N ILE A 108 -7.28 -17.79 11.44
CA ILE A 108 -6.71 -17.23 10.20
C ILE A 108 -6.89 -18.13 8.97
N LEU A 109 -6.72 -19.45 9.12
CA LEU A 109 -6.84 -20.37 7.99
C LEU A 109 -8.27 -20.47 7.47
N GLN A 110 -9.26 -20.35 8.35
CA GLN A 110 -10.66 -20.28 7.93
C GLN A 110 -10.93 -18.96 7.23
N ALA A 111 -10.50 -17.84 7.81
CA ALA A 111 -10.69 -16.54 7.20
C ALA A 111 -9.99 -16.40 5.84
N LEU A 112 -8.84 -17.05 5.62
CA LEU A 112 -8.17 -17.12 4.33
C LEU A 112 -8.95 -17.96 3.30
N ARG A 113 -9.62 -19.04 3.72
CA ARG A 113 -10.50 -19.83 2.83
C ARG A 113 -11.79 -19.09 2.48
N ASP A 114 -12.31 -18.35 3.45
CA ASP A 114 -13.52 -17.53 3.30
C ASP A 114 -13.19 -16.15 2.71
N PHE A 115 -11.91 -15.86 2.44
CA PHE A 115 -11.45 -14.64 1.78
C PHE A 115 -11.92 -14.72 0.32
N GLY A 116 -13.15 -14.23 0.10
CA GLY A 116 -13.76 -14.16 -1.21
C GLY A 116 -13.11 -13.09 -2.09
N ASP A 117 -13.86 -12.63 -3.09
CA ASP A 117 -13.36 -11.65 -4.04
C ASP A 117 -12.84 -10.39 -3.32
N THR A 118 -11.59 -10.05 -3.61
CA THR A 118 -10.99 -8.79 -3.19
C THR A 118 -11.66 -7.64 -3.94
N PRO A 119 -11.79 -6.45 -3.34
CA PRO A 119 -12.25 -5.28 -4.06
C PRO A 119 -11.34 -5.09 -5.26
N GLU A 120 -11.93 -4.83 -6.42
CA GLU A 120 -11.18 -4.45 -7.61
C GLU A 120 -11.13 -2.90 -7.67
N PRO A 121 -9.98 -2.32 -8.02
CA PRO A 121 -9.91 -0.90 -8.32
C PRO A 121 -10.71 -0.59 -9.60
N PRO A 122 -11.21 0.64 -9.78
CA PRO A 122 -11.70 1.07 -11.09
C PRO A 122 -10.62 0.86 -12.17
N PRO A 123 -10.94 0.38 -13.38
CA PRO A 123 -9.93 0.02 -14.39
C PRO A 123 -8.97 1.18 -14.73
N GLU A 124 -9.47 2.41 -14.77
CA GLU A 124 -8.66 3.60 -15.00
C GLU A 124 -7.72 3.95 -13.83
N VAL A 125 -8.11 3.61 -12.60
CA VAL A 125 -7.29 3.76 -11.41
C VAL A 125 -6.22 2.67 -11.40
N GLU A 126 -6.61 1.43 -11.66
CA GLU A 126 -5.72 0.28 -11.78
C GLU A 126 -4.58 0.55 -12.77
N ALA A 127 -4.92 0.84 -14.03
CA ALA A 127 -3.94 1.08 -15.08
C ALA A 127 -2.97 2.22 -14.71
N ARG A 128 -3.48 3.29 -14.08
CA ARG A 128 -2.67 4.43 -13.66
C ARG A 128 -1.73 4.08 -12.51
N LEU A 129 -2.23 3.41 -11.47
CA LEU A 129 -1.43 3.05 -10.30
C LEU A 129 -0.39 1.96 -10.64
N SER A 130 -0.74 0.99 -11.49
CA SER A 130 0.19 -0.02 -12.00
C SER A 130 1.32 0.63 -12.81
N ALA A 131 1.01 1.58 -13.71
CA ALA A 131 2.05 2.30 -14.45
C ALA A 131 3.00 3.12 -13.55
N VAL A 132 2.49 3.64 -12.43
CA VAL A 132 3.33 4.31 -11.42
C VAL A 132 4.20 3.30 -10.67
N ALA A 133 3.67 2.12 -10.35
CA ALA A 133 4.40 1.07 -9.65
C ALA A 133 5.66 0.61 -10.42
N GLU A 134 5.59 0.54 -11.75
CA GLU A 134 6.74 0.19 -12.62
C GLU A 134 7.95 1.13 -12.43
N SER A 135 7.73 2.35 -11.93
CA SER A 135 8.77 3.35 -11.71
C SER A 135 9.29 3.41 -10.26
N ILE A 136 8.79 2.55 -9.37
CA ILE A 136 9.08 2.56 -7.93
C ILE A 136 9.84 1.29 -7.56
N GLU A 137 11.09 1.44 -7.12
CA GLU A 137 11.99 0.35 -6.70
C GLU A 137 11.37 -0.55 -5.61
N GLU A 138 10.61 0.02 -4.68
CA GLU A 138 9.96 -0.74 -3.62
C GLU A 138 8.82 -1.63 -4.14
N CYS A 139 8.33 -1.40 -5.35
CA CYS A 139 7.38 -2.24 -6.06
C CYS A 139 8.05 -3.29 -6.96
N GLU A 140 9.39 -3.34 -7.00
CA GLU A 140 10.09 -4.39 -7.76
C GLU A 140 9.69 -5.78 -7.23
N ASP A 141 9.36 -6.68 -8.15
CA ASP A 141 8.84 -8.04 -7.91
C ASP A 141 7.46 -8.13 -7.23
N ILE A 142 6.77 -7.01 -7.00
CA ILE A 142 5.41 -6.96 -6.44
C ILE A 142 4.55 -5.90 -7.12
N ASN A 143 3.53 -6.31 -7.86
CA ASN A 143 2.47 -5.38 -8.29
C ASN A 143 1.21 -5.61 -7.45
N PRO A 144 0.94 -4.78 -6.42
CA PRO A 144 -0.22 -4.97 -5.55
C PRO A 144 -1.54 -4.50 -6.20
N PHE A 145 -1.51 -4.07 -7.46
CA PHE A 145 -2.65 -3.56 -8.22
C PHE A 145 -2.99 -4.39 -9.46
N ASP A 146 -2.31 -5.53 -9.68
CA ASP A 146 -2.49 -6.47 -10.81
C ASP A 146 -2.88 -7.86 -10.30
#